data_AF-X0XH01-F1
#
_entry.id   AF-X0XH01-F1
#
_cell.length_a   1.000
_cell.length_b   1.000
_cell.length_c   1.000
_cell.angle_alpha   90.00
_cell.angle_beta   90.00
_cell.angle_gamma   90.00
#
_symmetry.space_group_name_H-M   'P 1'
#
loop_
_entity.id
_entity.type
_entity.pdbx_description
1 polymer ?
#
loop_
_entity_poly.entity_id
_entity_poly.type
_entity_poly.pdbx_seq_one_letter_code
_entity_poly.pdbx_strand_id
1 'polypeptide(L)'
;INLAQYQLIRLLAPDKESNIFAIGDPDQAIYGFRGADNAFIQRFKDDYTSASIYELRASYRCSKTILEASDQVVRPRGSSNPLEGLGEGVSIDIQECPTAKSEAEFVARTIEKLMGGIRFFSLDSQITDGSEDGETPSFSDFGVLFRLSKMAPDIVKAMNDHGIPYQVVGEEPFFRHEPISTVIDILRMTVMQSNTVLLQKLSEKKIDGFDETSLSEIRENTQLNSAEQYIREIITTYLPDIMVTHKDDVDRLLALS
;
A
#
# COMPACT_ATOMS: atom_id res chain seq x y z
N ILE A 1 8.76 -12.45 -6.81
CA ILE A 1 10.10 -12.17 -7.38
C ILE A 1 10.02 -12.28 -8.89
N ASN A 2 10.67 -11.40 -9.65
CA ASN A 2 10.76 -11.49 -11.10
C ASN A 2 12.11 -12.10 -11.55
N LEU A 3 12.26 -12.34 -12.86
CA LEU A 3 13.46 -12.98 -13.40
C LEU A 3 14.75 -12.21 -13.08
N ALA A 4 14.75 -10.88 -13.24
CA ALA A 4 15.94 -10.06 -12.98
C ALA A 4 16.38 -10.14 -11.51
N GLN A 5 15.41 -10.08 -10.59
CA GLN A 5 15.67 -10.23 -9.16
C GLN A 5 16.20 -11.63 -8.84
N TYR A 6 15.62 -12.67 -9.44
CA TYR A 6 16.08 -14.04 -9.24
C TYR A 6 17.52 -14.24 -9.75
N GLN A 7 17.83 -13.72 -10.93
CA GLN A 7 19.19 -13.74 -11.49
C GLN A 7 20.18 -12.98 -10.60
N LEU A 8 19.81 -11.82 -10.06
CA LEU A 8 20.66 -11.08 -9.12
C LEU A 8 20.96 -11.93 -7.88
N ILE A 9 19.96 -12.62 -7.32
CA ILE A 9 20.16 -13.54 -6.21
C ILE A 9 21.16 -14.65 -6.60
N ARG A 10 21.02 -15.25 -7.79
CA ARG A 10 21.96 -16.28 -8.28
C ARG A 10 23.37 -15.76 -8.49
N LEU A 11 23.56 -14.47 -8.77
CA LEU A 11 24.90 -13.86 -8.84
C LEU A 11 25.50 -13.62 -7.45
N LEU A 12 24.67 -13.24 -6.47
CA LEU A 12 25.10 -13.00 -5.09
C LEU A 12 25.34 -14.31 -4.32
N ALA A 13 24.62 -15.37 -4.68
CA ALA A 13 24.67 -16.71 -4.08
C ALA A 13 24.84 -17.78 -5.18
N PRO A 14 26.00 -17.83 -5.86
CA PRO A 14 26.19 -18.66 -7.05
C PRO A 14 26.27 -20.15 -6.73
N ASP A 15 26.85 -20.50 -5.59
CA ASP A 15 27.08 -21.89 -5.21
C ASP A 15 25.83 -22.53 -4.61
N LYS A 16 25.65 -23.84 -4.84
CA LYS A 16 24.56 -24.62 -4.24
C LYS A 16 24.57 -24.61 -2.69
N GLU A 17 25.76 -24.43 -2.10
CA GLU A 17 25.97 -24.34 -0.64
C GLU A 17 26.00 -22.88 -0.14
N SER A 18 25.57 -21.91 -0.97
CA SER A 18 25.50 -20.51 -0.55
C SER A 18 24.56 -20.36 0.64
N ASN A 19 24.91 -19.47 1.57
CA ASN A 19 24.09 -19.20 2.75
C ASN A 19 22.89 -18.30 2.39
N ILE A 20 21.84 -18.92 1.85
CA ILE A 20 20.61 -18.26 1.46
C ILE A 20 19.40 -18.92 2.13
N PHE A 21 18.52 -18.07 2.68
CA PHE A 21 17.25 -18.49 3.24
C PHE A 21 16.12 -17.74 2.54
N ALA A 22 15.20 -18.49 1.93
CA ALA A 22 14.08 -17.94 1.19
C ALA A 22 12.76 -18.38 1.83
N ILE A 23 11.81 -17.44 1.93
CA ILE A 23 10.45 -17.68 2.42
C ILE A 23 9.49 -17.25 1.32
N GLY A 24 8.43 -18.02 1.09
CA GLY A 24 7.38 -17.64 0.15
C GLY A 24 6.19 -18.58 0.21
N ASP A 25 5.05 -18.09 -0.30
CA ASP A 25 3.83 -18.84 -0.50
C ASP A 25 3.48 -18.81 -2.00
N PRO A 26 3.53 -19.96 -2.71
CA PRO A 26 3.19 -20.04 -4.12
C PRO A 26 1.76 -19.56 -4.45
N ASP A 27 0.83 -19.71 -3.51
CA ASP A 27 -0.59 -19.36 -3.69
C ASP A 27 -0.84 -17.85 -3.51
N GLN A 28 0.13 -17.11 -2.96
CA GLN A 28 0.06 -15.65 -2.77
C GLN A 28 0.81 -14.85 -3.85
N ALA A 29 1.12 -15.47 -4.99
CA ALA A 29 1.81 -14.82 -6.10
C ALA A 29 0.89 -13.86 -6.90
N ILE A 30 0.49 -12.73 -6.30
CA ILE A 30 -0.47 -11.78 -6.89
C ILE A 30 0.15 -10.75 -7.86
N TYR A 31 1.48 -10.71 -8.00
CA TYR A 31 2.21 -9.75 -8.83
C TYR A 31 2.60 -10.28 -10.22
N GLY A 32 1.88 -11.27 -10.75
CA GLY A 32 2.18 -11.89 -12.06
C GLY A 32 2.29 -10.89 -13.21
N PHE A 33 1.44 -9.87 -13.23
CA PHE A 33 1.46 -8.79 -14.23
C PHE A 33 2.73 -7.93 -14.21
N ARG A 34 3.55 -8.01 -13.14
CA ARG A 34 4.88 -7.37 -13.04
C ARG A 34 6.03 -8.37 -13.27
N GLY A 35 5.72 -9.52 -13.85
CA GLY A 35 6.68 -10.58 -14.15
C GLY A 35 7.07 -11.41 -12.93
N ALA A 36 6.30 -11.35 -11.83
CA ALA A 36 6.50 -12.28 -10.72
C ALA A 36 6.01 -13.67 -11.10
N ASP A 37 6.76 -14.71 -10.76
CA ASP A 37 6.41 -16.09 -11.10
C ASP A 37 6.61 -17.01 -9.88
N ASN A 38 5.61 -17.84 -9.57
CA ASN A 38 5.74 -18.82 -8.49
C ASN A 38 6.71 -19.96 -8.85
N ALA A 39 7.02 -20.14 -10.14
CA ALA A 39 8.04 -21.08 -10.61
C ALA A 39 9.41 -20.81 -9.99
N PHE A 40 9.72 -19.59 -9.56
CA PHE A 40 11.00 -19.28 -8.91
C PHE A 40 11.17 -19.97 -7.54
N ILE A 41 10.08 -20.27 -6.82
CA ILE A 41 10.15 -21.08 -5.60
C ILE A 41 10.54 -22.52 -5.93
N GLN A 42 10.00 -23.08 -7.02
CA GLN A 42 10.39 -24.43 -7.46
C GLN A 42 11.83 -24.45 -7.98
N ARG A 43 12.20 -23.48 -8.82
CA ARG A 43 13.59 -23.34 -9.31
C ARG A 43 14.57 -23.17 -8.17
N PHE A 44 14.22 -22.49 -7.07
CA PHE A 44 15.08 -22.40 -5.89
C PHE A 44 15.43 -23.79 -5.33
N LYS A 45 14.47 -24.72 -5.28
CA LYS A 45 14.71 -26.10 -4.83
C LYS A 45 15.65 -26.85 -5.79
N ASP A 46 15.52 -26.61 -7.09
CA ASP A 46 16.36 -27.23 -8.13
C ASP A 46 17.78 -26.65 -8.12
N ASP A 47 17.92 -25.34 -7.91
CA ASP A 47 19.19 -24.61 -7.95
C ASP A 47 20.02 -24.77 -6.66
N TYR A 48 19.36 -24.90 -5.50
CA TYR A 48 19.97 -25.08 -4.18
C TYR A 48 19.56 -26.44 -3.59
N THR A 49 20.03 -27.52 -4.21
CA THR A 49 19.67 -28.90 -3.84
C THR A 49 20.05 -29.31 -2.41
N SER A 50 20.99 -28.61 -1.76
CA SER A 50 21.33 -28.84 -0.35
C SER A 50 20.48 -28.03 0.64
N ALA A 51 19.58 -27.17 0.14
CA ALA A 51 18.72 -26.36 0.99
C ALA A 51 17.75 -27.24 1.80
N SER A 52 17.68 -26.99 3.10
CA SER A 52 16.67 -27.59 3.97
C SER A 52 15.31 -26.94 3.70
N ILE A 53 14.28 -27.77 3.50
CA ILE A 53 12.91 -27.30 3.22
C ILE A 53 12.08 -27.45 4.49
N TYR A 54 11.48 -26.35 4.93
CA TYR A 54 10.56 -26.30 6.07
C TYR A 54 9.18 -25.85 5.59
N GLU A 55 8.16 -26.67 5.82
CA GLU A 55 6.76 -26.34 5.53
C GLU A 55 6.04 -25.89 6.81
N LEU A 56 5.51 -24.68 6.80
CA LEU A 56 4.70 -24.15 7.91
C LEU A 56 3.22 -24.33 7.58
N ARG A 57 2.52 -25.14 8.37
CA ARG A 57 1.11 -25.50 8.11
C ARG A 57 0.10 -24.86 9.04
N ALA A 58 0.54 -24.50 10.24
CA ALA A 58 -0.31 -23.84 11.22
C ALA A 58 -0.43 -22.34 10.90
N SER A 59 -1.66 -21.87 10.71
CA SER A 59 -2.00 -20.45 10.62
C SER A 59 -2.36 -19.94 12.01
N TYR A 60 -1.52 -19.04 12.52
CA TYR A 60 -1.76 -18.32 13.76
C TYR A 60 -2.61 -17.05 13.58
N ARG A 61 -2.96 -16.71 12.32
CA ARG A 61 -3.71 -15.48 11.98
C ARG A 61 -5.20 -15.75 11.82
N CYS A 62 -5.54 -16.78 11.05
CA CYS A 62 -6.91 -17.04 10.62
C CYS A 62 -7.49 -18.26 11.34
N SER A 63 -8.77 -18.17 11.66
CA SER A 63 -9.57 -19.27 12.20
C SER A 63 -9.77 -20.37 11.17
N LYS A 64 -10.18 -21.56 11.63
CA LYS A 64 -10.49 -22.69 10.76
C LYS A 64 -11.51 -22.34 9.67
N THR A 65 -12.58 -21.63 10.03
CA THR A 65 -13.66 -21.22 9.09
C THR A 65 -13.13 -20.39 7.92
N ILE A 66 -12.25 -19.40 8.20
CA ILE A 66 -11.67 -18.53 7.16
C ILE A 66 -10.75 -19.33 6.24
N LEU A 67 -9.92 -20.22 6.80
CA LEU A 67 -8.99 -21.03 6.01
C LEU A 67 -9.72 -22.04 5.13
N GLU A 68 -10.76 -22.70 5.64
CA GLU A 68 -11.58 -23.63 4.85
C GLU A 68 -12.29 -22.92 3.68
N ALA A 69 -12.79 -21.69 3.90
CA ALA A 69 -13.37 -20.90 2.82
C ALA A 69 -12.32 -20.45 1.80
N SER A 70 -11.14 -20.02 2.26
CA SER A 70 -10.03 -19.64 1.37
C SER A 70 -9.54 -20.82 0.52
N ASP A 71 -9.45 -22.02 1.11
CA ASP A 71 -9.01 -23.23 0.43
C ASP A 71 -9.94 -23.59 -0.72
N GLN A 72 -11.26 -23.44 -0.53
CA GLN A 72 -12.27 -23.64 -1.57
C GLN A 72 -12.14 -22.67 -2.75
N VAL A 73 -11.58 -21.48 -2.54
CA VAL A 73 -11.37 -20.47 -3.60
C VAL A 73 -10.06 -20.71 -4.36
N VAL A 74 -8.99 -20.99 -3.63
CA VAL A 74 -7.63 -21.06 -4.20
C VAL A 74 -7.37 -22.40 -4.87
N ARG A 75 -7.96 -23.50 -4.36
CA ARG A 75 -7.56 -24.84 -4.78
C ARG A 75 -8.56 -25.52 -5.71
N PRO A 76 -8.10 -26.16 -6.80
CA PRO A 76 -8.91 -27.12 -7.53
C PRO A 76 -9.37 -28.25 -6.60
N ARG A 77 -10.62 -28.71 -6.74
CA ARG A 77 -11.15 -29.85 -5.96
C ARG A 77 -10.18 -31.03 -6.00
N GLY A 78 -9.66 -31.44 -4.84
CA GLY A 78 -8.85 -32.66 -4.68
C GLY A 78 -7.36 -32.46 -4.36
N SER A 79 -6.87 -31.23 -4.18
CA SER A 79 -5.51 -31.00 -3.67
C SER A 79 -5.38 -31.37 -2.19
N SER A 80 -4.34 -32.11 -1.83
CA SER A 80 -4.03 -32.48 -0.45
C SER A 80 -3.23 -31.40 0.28
N ASN A 81 -3.52 -31.23 1.58
CA ASN A 81 -2.80 -30.42 2.59
C ASN A 81 -3.28 -28.95 2.77
N PRO A 82 -4.49 -28.72 3.31
CA PRO A 82 -4.93 -27.38 3.71
C PRO A 82 -4.12 -26.84 4.90
N LEU A 83 -4.10 -25.51 5.07
CA LEU A 83 -3.57 -24.87 6.28
C LEU A 83 -4.47 -25.14 7.49
N GLU A 84 -3.86 -25.32 8.65
CA GLU A 84 -4.58 -25.59 9.90
C GLU A 84 -4.78 -24.30 10.69
N GLY A 85 -6.05 -23.95 10.95
CA GLY A 85 -6.41 -22.75 11.72
C GLY A 85 -6.54 -23.04 13.20
N LEU A 86 -6.30 -22.02 14.02
CA LEU A 86 -6.55 -22.09 15.46
C LEU A 86 -8.00 -21.74 15.78
N GLY A 87 -8.67 -22.59 16.55
CA GLY A 87 -10.03 -22.38 17.03
C GLY A 87 -11.13 -22.44 15.97
N GLU A 88 -12.37 -22.48 16.43
CA GLU A 88 -13.54 -22.31 15.58
C GLU A 88 -13.78 -20.81 15.34
N GLY A 89 -13.95 -20.43 14.08
CA GLY A 89 -14.17 -19.04 13.68
C GLY A 89 -15.65 -18.69 13.57
N VAL A 90 -15.95 -17.39 13.51
CA VAL A 90 -17.29 -16.91 13.16
C VAL A 90 -17.64 -17.23 11.70
N SER A 91 -18.93 -17.39 11.43
CA SER A 91 -19.45 -17.59 10.08
C SER A 91 -19.12 -16.41 9.17
N ILE A 92 -18.81 -16.71 7.91
CA ILE A 92 -18.58 -15.70 6.88
C ILE A 92 -19.93 -15.24 6.34
N ASP A 93 -20.19 -13.93 6.41
CA ASP A 93 -21.39 -13.31 5.84
C ASP A 93 -21.13 -12.85 4.41
N ILE A 94 -22.08 -13.11 3.51
CA ILE A 94 -22.02 -12.71 2.11
C ILE A 94 -23.30 -11.93 1.79
N GLN A 95 -23.14 -10.62 1.58
CA GLN A 95 -24.24 -9.72 1.28
C GLN A 95 -24.15 -9.22 -0.15
N GLU A 96 -25.20 -9.44 -0.94
CA GLU A 96 -25.35 -8.82 -2.26
C GLU A 96 -26.01 -7.43 -2.10
N CYS A 97 -25.44 -6.42 -2.75
CA CYS A 97 -25.97 -5.06 -2.73
C CYS A 97 -26.28 -4.58 -4.16
N PRO A 98 -27.40 -3.85 -4.37
CA PRO A 98 -27.85 -3.46 -5.71
C PRO A 98 -26.97 -2.40 -6.38
N THR A 99 -26.20 -1.63 -5.61
CA THR A 99 -25.33 -0.54 -6.09
C THR A 99 -24.05 -0.44 -5.25
N ALA A 100 -23.00 0.16 -5.81
CA ALA A 100 -21.76 0.45 -5.08
C ALA A 100 -22.01 1.35 -3.85
N LYS A 101 -22.94 2.31 -3.97
CA LYS A 101 -23.34 3.17 -2.83
C LYS A 101 -24.00 2.37 -1.71
N SER A 102 -24.91 1.46 -2.05
CA SER A 102 -25.57 0.61 -1.04
C SER A 102 -24.59 -0.37 -0.39
N GLU A 103 -23.60 -0.86 -1.13
CA GLU A 103 -22.51 -1.69 -0.58
C GLU A 103 -21.68 -0.88 0.41
N ALA A 104 -21.29 0.35 0.05
CA ALA A 104 -20.53 1.23 0.92
C ALA A 104 -21.26 1.58 2.23
N GLU A 105 -22.56 1.90 2.12
CA GLU A 105 -23.45 2.11 3.28
C GLU A 105 -23.55 0.86 4.16
N PHE A 106 -23.67 -0.32 3.55
CA PHE A 106 -23.71 -1.59 4.29
C PHE A 106 -22.41 -1.82 5.07
N VAL A 107 -21.25 -1.56 4.46
CA VAL A 107 -19.95 -1.67 5.14
C VAL A 107 -19.87 -0.70 6.32
N ALA A 108 -20.18 0.59 6.13
CA ALA A 108 -20.15 1.59 7.20
C ALA A 108 -21.06 1.21 8.38
N ARG A 109 -22.31 0.84 8.10
CA ARG A 109 -23.28 0.37 9.11
C ARG A 109 -22.82 -0.89 9.83
N THR A 110 -22.13 -1.79 9.14
CA THR A 110 -21.59 -3.01 9.73
C THR A 110 -20.49 -2.69 10.73
N ILE A 111 -19.58 -1.76 10.39
CA ILE A 111 -18.54 -1.29 11.32
C ILE A 111 -19.19 -0.64 12.54
N GLU A 112 -20.13 0.29 12.36
CA GLU A 112 -20.85 0.91 13.50
C GLU A 112 -21.55 -0.12 14.39
N LYS A 113 -22.23 -1.09 13.77
CA LYS A 113 -22.91 -2.17 14.49
C LYS A 113 -21.94 -3.02 15.29
N LEU A 114 -20.74 -3.31 14.76
CA LEU A 114 -19.74 -4.10 15.49
C LEU A 114 -19.08 -3.29 16.62
N MET A 115 -18.84 -1.99 16.39
CA MET A 115 -18.33 -1.05 17.40
C MET A 115 -19.31 -0.85 18.58
N GLY A 116 -20.61 -0.77 18.30
CA GLY A 116 -21.65 -0.56 19.30
C GLY A 116 -22.30 -1.84 19.86
N GLY A 117 -22.32 -2.91 19.08
CA GLY A 117 -22.98 -4.18 19.41
C GLY A 117 -22.15 -5.08 20.32
N ILE A 118 -20.83 -5.11 20.18
CA ILE A 118 -19.96 -5.91 21.07
C ILE A 118 -20.01 -5.37 22.50
N ARG A 119 -20.15 -4.05 22.68
CA ARG A 119 -20.34 -3.43 24.01
C ARG A 119 -21.55 -4.00 24.75
N PHE A 120 -22.65 -4.30 24.05
CA PHE A 120 -23.86 -4.87 24.65
C PHE A 120 -23.69 -6.36 25.01
N PHE A 121 -23.03 -7.16 24.17
CA PHE A 121 -22.76 -8.57 24.46
C PHE A 121 -21.77 -8.76 25.63
N SER A 122 -20.80 -7.87 25.79
CA SER A 122 -19.88 -7.85 26.93
C SER A 122 -20.54 -7.41 28.24
N LEU A 123 -21.66 -6.67 28.18
CA LEU A 123 -22.43 -6.25 29.35
C LEU A 123 -23.40 -7.33 29.86
N ASP A 124 -23.99 -8.12 28.96
CA ASP A 124 -24.93 -9.21 29.31
C ASP A 124 -24.21 -10.51 29.73
N SER A 125 -22.93 -10.67 29.40
CA SER A 125 -22.10 -11.75 29.92
C SER A 125 -21.55 -11.38 31.30
N GLN A 126 -22.38 -11.50 32.34
CA GLN A 126 -21.95 -11.41 33.75
C GLN A 126 -21.00 -12.56 34.16
N ILE A 127 -19.85 -12.68 33.50
CA ILE A 127 -18.74 -13.50 33.99
C ILE A 127 -17.94 -12.60 34.93
N THR A 128 -18.39 -12.57 36.18
CA THR A 128 -17.61 -12.09 37.31
C THR A 128 -16.53 -13.13 37.62
N ASP A 129 -15.47 -13.16 36.83
CA ASP A 129 -14.17 -13.69 37.22
C ASP A 129 -13.15 -12.73 36.63
N GLY A 130 -12.21 -12.24 37.44
CA GLY A 130 -11.35 -11.08 37.17
C GLY A 130 -10.30 -11.25 36.07
N SER A 131 -10.69 -11.77 34.90
CA SER A 131 -9.98 -11.59 33.64
C SER A 131 -10.60 -10.40 32.90
N GLU A 132 -9.93 -9.26 32.99
CA GLU A 132 -9.95 -8.23 31.94
C GLU A 132 -9.61 -8.90 30.59
N ASP A 133 -9.95 -8.26 29.46
CA ASP A 133 -9.55 -8.62 28.07
C ASP A 133 -10.62 -9.20 27.14
N GLY A 134 -11.87 -8.71 27.24
CA GLY A 134 -12.69 -8.58 26.03
C GLY A 134 -12.38 -7.25 25.36
N GLU A 135 -11.29 -7.13 24.61
CA GLU A 135 -10.93 -5.88 23.94
C GLU A 135 -12.10 -5.42 23.05
N THR A 136 -12.64 -4.24 23.35
CA THR A 136 -13.66 -3.64 22.49
C THR A 136 -12.98 -3.35 21.16
N PRO A 137 -13.56 -3.78 20.02
CA PRO A 137 -12.95 -3.50 18.73
C PRO A 137 -12.77 -1.99 18.57
N SER A 138 -11.64 -1.62 18.03
CA SER A 138 -11.26 -0.28 17.62
C SER A 138 -11.47 -0.11 16.12
N PHE A 139 -11.54 1.12 15.63
CA PHE A 139 -11.63 1.37 14.18
C PHE A 139 -10.43 0.80 13.41
N SER A 140 -9.26 0.67 14.06
CA SER A 140 -8.06 0.05 13.47
C SER A 140 -8.16 -1.47 13.28
N ASP A 141 -9.13 -2.14 13.90
CA ASP A 141 -9.34 -3.59 13.74
C ASP A 141 -10.10 -3.94 12.45
N PHE A 142 -10.56 -2.92 11.70
CA PHE A 142 -11.30 -3.10 10.46
C PHE A 142 -10.43 -2.80 9.24
N GLY A 143 -10.43 -3.72 8.29
CA GLY A 143 -9.81 -3.55 6.97
C GLY A 143 -10.85 -3.72 5.86
N VAL A 144 -11.01 -2.69 5.01
CA VAL A 144 -11.88 -2.75 3.83
C VAL A 144 -11.00 -2.94 2.59
N LEU A 145 -11.09 -4.12 1.97
CA LEU A 145 -10.31 -4.47 0.78
C LEU A 145 -11.19 -4.39 -0.47
N PHE A 146 -10.71 -3.71 -1.50
CA PHE A 146 -11.39 -3.58 -2.79
C PHE A 146 -10.42 -3.85 -3.94
N ARG A 147 -10.96 -4.28 -5.08
CA ARG A 147 -10.13 -4.75 -6.21
C ARG A 147 -9.48 -3.61 -6.99
N LEU A 148 -10.15 -2.46 -7.10
CA LEU A 148 -9.75 -1.33 -7.93
C LEU A 148 -9.86 -0.03 -7.15
N SER A 149 -8.89 0.87 -7.28
CA SER A 149 -8.88 2.17 -6.59
C SER A 149 -10.10 3.04 -6.90
N LYS A 150 -10.73 2.84 -8.08
CA LYS A 150 -11.97 3.54 -8.47
C LYS A 150 -13.18 3.22 -7.58
N MET A 151 -13.11 2.18 -6.75
CA MET A 151 -14.16 1.80 -5.79
C MET A 151 -14.07 2.59 -4.48
N ALA A 152 -12.91 3.21 -4.21
CA ALA A 152 -12.67 3.95 -2.97
C ALA A 152 -13.62 5.15 -2.74
N PRO A 153 -14.00 5.97 -3.74
CA PRO A 153 -14.79 7.18 -3.48
C PRO A 153 -16.15 6.93 -2.80
N ASP A 154 -16.87 5.87 -3.19
CA ASP A 154 -18.17 5.54 -2.57
C ASP A 154 -17.98 5.08 -1.11
N ILE A 155 -16.94 4.28 -0.84
CA ILE A 155 -16.57 3.84 0.52
C ILE A 155 -16.17 5.04 1.39
N VAL A 156 -15.27 5.89 0.88
CA VAL A 156 -14.80 7.12 1.57
C VAL A 156 -15.97 8.03 1.91
N LYS A 157 -16.89 8.23 0.96
CA LYS A 157 -18.11 9.02 1.20
C LYS A 157 -18.95 8.41 2.32
N ALA A 158 -19.21 7.12 2.30
CA ALA A 158 -19.99 6.45 3.35
C ALA A 158 -19.31 6.54 4.73
N MET A 159 -17.98 6.37 4.81
CA MET A 159 -17.24 6.54 6.07
C MET A 159 -17.36 7.96 6.62
N ASN A 160 -17.23 8.99 5.75
CA ASN A 160 -17.41 10.39 6.14
C ASN A 160 -18.85 10.67 6.61
N ASP A 161 -19.86 10.19 5.87
CA ASP A 161 -21.28 10.39 6.19
C ASP A 161 -21.65 9.76 7.56
N HIS A 162 -20.97 8.67 7.94
CA HIS A 162 -21.10 8.01 9.24
C HIS A 162 -20.12 8.50 10.32
N GLY A 163 -19.23 9.44 10.01
CA GLY A 163 -18.23 9.94 10.96
C GLY A 163 -17.20 8.90 11.40
N ILE A 164 -16.95 7.87 10.58
CA ILE A 164 -15.99 6.80 10.85
C ILE A 164 -14.59 7.27 10.41
N PRO A 165 -13.59 7.29 11.31
CA PRO A 165 -12.22 7.60 10.92
C PRO A 165 -11.62 6.47 10.07
N TYR A 166 -10.94 6.82 8.98
CA TYR A 166 -10.33 5.85 8.07
C TYR A 166 -8.96 6.33 7.56
N GLN A 167 -8.20 5.38 7.02
CA GLN A 167 -6.98 5.64 6.26
C GLN A 167 -7.05 4.89 4.93
N VAL A 168 -6.84 5.61 3.82
CA VAL A 168 -6.74 4.99 2.50
C VAL A 168 -5.29 4.63 2.23
N VAL A 169 -5.02 3.36 1.94
CA VAL A 169 -3.67 2.86 1.61
C VAL A 169 -3.52 2.75 0.10
N GLY A 170 -2.41 3.25 -0.44
CA GLY A 170 -2.11 3.19 -1.86
C GLY A 170 -2.64 4.36 -2.67
N GLU A 171 -3.04 5.46 -2.01
CA GLU A 171 -3.15 6.74 -2.69
C GLU A 171 -1.80 7.15 -3.28
N GLU A 172 -1.86 7.77 -4.45
CA GLU A 172 -0.69 8.37 -5.05
C GLU A 172 -0.16 9.45 -4.08
N PRO A 173 1.14 9.40 -3.69
CA PRO A 173 1.68 10.33 -2.72
C PRO A 173 1.40 11.77 -3.12
N PHE A 174 1.11 12.65 -2.15
CA PHE A 174 0.72 14.04 -2.42
C PHE A 174 1.67 14.76 -3.38
N PHE A 175 2.96 14.46 -3.27
CA PHE A 175 4.01 15.05 -4.08
C PHE A 175 4.05 14.62 -5.55
N ARG A 176 3.19 13.69 -5.96
CA ARG A 176 2.99 13.31 -7.37
C ARG A 176 1.79 14.01 -8.00
N HIS A 177 0.97 14.69 -7.22
CA HIS A 177 -0.13 15.50 -7.74
C HIS A 177 0.36 16.88 -8.15
N GLU A 178 -0.32 17.47 -9.15
CA GLU A 178 -0.13 18.89 -9.44
C GLU A 178 -0.67 19.74 -8.28
N PRO A 179 -0.03 20.88 -7.98
CA PRO A 179 1.14 21.45 -8.65
C PRO A 179 2.49 20.95 -8.10
N ILE A 180 2.49 20.17 -7.02
CA ILE A 180 3.72 19.77 -6.30
C ILE A 180 4.67 18.91 -7.14
N SER A 181 4.14 18.04 -7.98
CA SER A 181 4.95 17.20 -8.87
C SER A 181 5.80 18.03 -9.84
N THR A 182 5.32 19.20 -10.26
CA THR A 182 6.06 20.14 -11.10
C THR A 182 7.26 20.72 -10.35
N VAL A 183 7.07 21.12 -9.08
CA VAL A 183 8.17 21.61 -8.22
C VAL A 183 9.26 20.54 -8.10
N ILE A 184 8.87 19.29 -7.88
CA ILE A 184 9.80 18.16 -7.79
C ILE A 184 10.51 17.89 -9.12
N ASP A 185 9.81 17.98 -10.25
CA ASP A 185 10.42 17.77 -11.56
C ASP A 185 11.44 18.87 -11.90
N ILE A 186 11.17 20.13 -11.54
CA ILE A 186 12.15 21.22 -11.64
C ILE A 186 13.35 20.95 -10.74
N LEU A 187 13.12 20.56 -9.48
CA LEU A 187 14.20 20.21 -8.54
C LEU A 187 15.04 19.02 -9.05
N ARG A 188 14.43 18.02 -9.66
CA ARG A 188 15.15 16.89 -10.27
C ARG A 188 16.03 17.35 -11.43
N MET A 189 15.57 18.32 -12.21
CA MET A 189 16.31 18.85 -13.34
C MET A 189 17.57 19.64 -12.94
N THR A 190 17.60 20.24 -11.73
CA THR A 190 18.82 20.88 -11.23
C THR A 190 19.96 19.85 -11.02
N VAL A 191 19.60 18.62 -10.67
CA VAL A 191 20.53 17.49 -10.45
C VAL A 191 20.76 16.66 -11.72
N MET A 192 19.72 16.38 -12.51
CA MET A 192 19.73 15.47 -13.67
C MET A 192 19.59 16.21 -15.01
N GLN A 193 20.58 17.05 -15.34
CA GLN A 193 20.53 17.98 -16.48
C GLN A 193 20.36 17.33 -17.86
N SER A 194 20.84 16.11 -18.05
CA SER A 194 20.74 15.40 -19.33
C SER A 194 19.42 14.64 -19.51
N ASN A 195 18.44 14.83 -18.62
CA ASN A 195 17.15 14.14 -18.71
C ASN A 195 16.20 14.85 -19.68
N THR A 196 16.33 14.52 -20.97
CA THR A 196 15.51 15.08 -22.05
C THR A 196 14.02 14.82 -21.89
N VAL A 197 13.63 13.70 -21.26
CA VAL A 197 12.23 13.35 -21.02
C VAL A 197 11.59 14.29 -20.00
N LEU A 198 12.30 14.59 -18.89
CA LEU A 198 11.82 15.55 -17.89
C LEU A 198 11.77 16.98 -18.46
N LEU A 199 12.77 17.38 -19.25
CA LEU A 199 12.75 18.67 -19.94
C LEU A 199 11.53 18.82 -20.85
N GLN A 200 11.26 17.80 -21.67
CA GLN A 200 10.08 17.81 -22.55
C GLN A 200 8.79 17.91 -21.72
N LYS A 201 8.65 17.09 -20.67
CA LYS A 201 7.48 17.11 -19.77
C LYS A 201 7.26 18.50 -19.14
N LEU A 202 8.32 19.17 -18.71
CA LEU A 202 8.24 20.53 -18.15
C LEU A 202 7.87 21.56 -19.22
N SER A 203 8.41 21.45 -20.44
CA SER A 203 8.09 22.37 -21.54
C SER A 203 6.60 22.31 -21.94
N GLU A 204 5.98 21.13 -21.87
CA GLU A 204 4.57 20.92 -22.19
C GLU A 204 3.62 21.59 -21.19
N LYS A 205 4.08 21.81 -19.94
CA LYS A 205 3.30 22.44 -18.87
C LYS A 205 3.13 23.95 -19.05
N LYS A 206 3.93 24.59 -19.91
CA LYS A 206 3.91 26.05 -20.17
C LYS A 206 3.91 26.88 -18.89
N ILE A 207 4.86 26.58 -18.01
CA ILE A 207 5.05 27.32 -16.75
C ILE A 207 5.56 28.71 -17.11
N ASP A 208 4.87 29.74 -16.64
CA ASP A 208 5.22 31.13 -16.96
C ASP A 208 6.63 31.46 -16.47
N GLY A 209 7.44 32.04 -17.36
CA GLY A 209 8.82 32.43 -17.07
C GLY A 209 9.82 31.29 -16.94
N PHE A 210 9.42 30.03 -17.12
CA PHE A 210 10.33 28.88 -17.04
C PHE A 210 10.88 28.49 -18.42
N ASP A 211 12.21 28.51 -18.56
CA ASP A 211 12.93 28.12 -19.77
C ASP A 211 14.20 27.28 -19.45
N GLU A 212 14.98 26.89 -20.48
CA GLU A 212 16.20 26.11 -20.26
C GLU A 212 17.26 26.87 -19.44
N THR A 213 17.30 28.20 -19.54
CA THR A 213 18.23 29.05 -18.78
C THR A 213 17.88 29.13 -17.30
N SER A 214 16.59 29.07 -16.96
CA SER A 214 16.06 29.04 -15.59
C SER A 214 16.71 27.95 -14.73
N LEU A 215 16.93 26.75 -15.29
CA LEU A 215 17.58 25.65 -14.55
C LEU A 215 19.03 25.96 -14.18
N SER A 216 19.74 26.69 -15.04
CA SER A 216 21.12 27.10 -14.78
C SER A 216 21.16 28.20 -13.73
N GLU A 217 20.24 29.18 -13.79
CA GLU A 217 20.11 30.26 -12.83
C GLU A 217 19.84 29.76 -11.41
N ILE A 218 18.87 28.83 -11.26
CA ILE A 218 18.55 28.22 -9.96
C ILE A 218 19.77 27.54 -9.34
N ARG A 219 20.59 26.87 -10.17
CA ARG A 219 21.79 26.15 -9.69
C ARG A 219 22.95 27.09 -9.37
N GLU A 220 23.13 28.13 -10.17
CA GLU A 220 24.20 29.11 -9.99
C GLU A 220 23.91 30.08 -8.84
N ASN A 221 22.69 30.07 -8.32
CA ASN A 221 22.35 30.78 -7.09
C ASN A 221 23.09 30.16 -5.88
N THR A 222 24.29 30.67 -5.61
CA THR A 222 25.19 30.25 -4.52
C THR A 222 24.61 30.46 -3.12
N GLN A 223 23.43 31.08 -2.99
CA GLN A 223 22.74 31.25 -1.72
C GLN A 223 21.88 30.02 -1.34
N LEU A 224 21.62 29.11 -2.27
CA LEU A 224 20.81 27.92 -2.06
C LEU A 224 21.69 26.73 -1.65
N ASN A 225 21.70 26.42 -0.36
CA ASN A 225 22.50 25.36 0.26
C ASN A 225 21.65 24.19 0.80
N SER A 226 20.31 24.29 0.78
CA SER A 226 19.39 23.24 1.23
C SER A 226 18.29 22.97 0.22
N ALA A 227 17.75 21.74 0.24
CA ALA A 227 16.60 21.37 -0.59
C ALA A 227 15.39 22.31 -0.34
N GLU A 228 15.17 22.72 0.91
CA GLU A 228 14.14 23.69 1.28
C GLU A 228 14.29 25.01 0.51
N GLN A 229 15.52 25.54 0.43
CA GLN A 229 15.78 26.80 -0.25
C GLN A 229 15.54 26.70 -1.76
N TYR A 230 15.95 25.58 -2.38
CA TYR A 230 15.63 25.31 -3.79
C TYR A 230 14.12 25.23 -4.02
N ILE A 231 13.39 24.52 -3.15
CA ILE A 231 11.94 24.40 -3.24
C ILE A 231 11.28 25.77 -3.15
N ARG A 232 11.69 26.61 -2.18
CA ARG A 232 11.16 27.97 -2.00
C ARG A 232 11.44 28.85 -3.21
N GLU A 233 12.65 28.81 -3.76
CA GLU A 233 13.01 29.57 -4.95
C GLU A 233 12.15 29.15 -6.14
N ILE A 234 12.03 27.85 -6.40
CA ILE A 234 11.21 27.30 -7.50
C ILE A 234 9.76 27.75 -7.37
N ILE A 235 9.19 27.63 -6.17
CA ILE A 235 7.79 28.00 -5.93
C ILE A 235 7.60 29.51 -6.09
N THR A 236 8.47 30.32 -5.48
CA THR A 236 8.32 31.78 -5.49
C THR A 236 8.48 32.35 -6.90
N THR A 237 9.39 31.80 -7.68
CA THR A 237 9.74 32.32 -9.02
C THR A 237 8.79 31.83 -10.10
N TYR A 238 8.38 30.55 -10.07
CA TYR A 238 7.66 29.94 -11.20
C TYR A 238 6.23 29.49 -10.87
N LEU A 239 5.89 29.32 -9.58
CA LEU A 239 4.59 28.80 -9.16
C LEU A 239 4.04 29.56 -7.92
N PRO A 240 4.03 30.91 -7.89
CA PRO A 240 3.74 31.67 -6.66
C PRO A 240 2.34 31.40 -6.11
N ASP A 241 1.36 31.15 -6.97
CA ASP A 241 -0.05 30.94 -6.60
C ASP A 241 -0.26 29.70 -5.72
N ILE A 242 0.66 28.73 -5.77
CA ILE A 242 0.50 27.47 -5.03
C ILE A 242 0.72 27.65 -3.53
N MET A 243 1.45 28.69 -3.12
CA MET A 243 1.61 29.06 -1.70
C MET A 243 0.28 29.41 -1.03
N VAL A 244 -0.71 29.85 -1.82
CA VAL A 244 -2.05 30.20 -1.34
C VAL A 244 -3.03 29.07 -1.62
N THR A 245 -3.04 28.54 -2.83
CA THR A 245 -4.03 27.55 -3.27
C THR A 245 -3.77 26.14 -2.73
N HIS A 246 -2.51 25.79 -2.45
CA HIS A 246 -2.08 24.45 -2.01
C HIS A 246 -1.16 24.53 -0.79
N LYS A 247 -1.46 25.45 0.13
CA LYS A 247 -0.62 25.76 1.29
C LYS A 247 -0.24 24.51 2.10
N ASP A 248 -1.21 23.66 2.42
CA ASP A 248 -0.98 22.46 3.23
C ASP A 248 0.01 21.49 2.57
N ASP A 249 -0.07 21.32 1.25
CA ASP A 249 0.84 20.44 0.51
C ASP A 249 2.24 21.04 0.37
N VAL A 250 2.35 22.36 0.25
CA VAL A 250 3.65 23.06 0.27
C VAL A 250 4.30 22.95 1.65
N ASP A 251 3.54 23.19 2.73
CA ASP A 251 4.02 23.07 4.10
C ASP A 251 4.50 21.62 4.38
N ARG A 252 3.75 20.62 3.90
CA ARG A 252 4.17 19.21 3.94
C ARG A 252 5.44 18.94 3.15
N LEU A 253 5.58 19.53 1.95
CA LEU A 253 6.77 19.35 1.12
C LEU A 253 8.02 19.93 1.81
N LEU A 254 7.91 21.13 2.37
CA LEU A 254 9.00 21.80 3.08
C LEU A 254 9.37 21.08 4.38
N ALA A 255 8.43 20.43 5.04
CA ALA A 255 8.72 19.62 6.23
C ALA A 255 9.53 18.34 5.92
N LEU A 256 9.61 17.92 4.65
CA LEU A 256 10.40 16.75 4.21
C LEU A 256 11.84 17.09 3.81
N SER A 257 12.16 18.38 3.64
CA SER A 257 13.46 18.89 3.14
C SER A 257 14.37 19.35 4.26
#